data_AF-A0A4R8BEW9-F1
#
_entry.id   AF-A0A4R8BEW9-F1
#
_cell.length_a   1.000
_cell.length_b   1.000
_cell.length_c   1.000
_cell.angle_alpha   90.00
_cell.angle_beta   90.00
_cell.angle_gamma   90.00
#
_symmetry.space_group_name_H-M   'P 1'
#
loop_
_entity.id
_entity.type
_entity.pdbx_description
1 polymer ?
#
loop_
_entity_poly.entity_id
_entity_poly.type
_entity_poly.pdbx_seq_one_letter_code
_entity_poly.pdbx_strand_id
1 'polypeptide(L)'
;MSKISVNYEKSFDKLIEKLQLLLKNEDGHLTCINNMGNFNVNSPIGVFKGTYVYKNNIISINLDKKPFFISTRLIENEVKKYLLEN
;
A
#
# COMPACT_ATOMS: atom_id res chain seq x y z
N MET A 1 -2.88 3.04 -15.16
CA MET A 1 -2.07 3.10 -13.93
C MET A 1 -2.78 4.01 -12.94
N SER A 2 -2.99 3.56 -11.70
CA SER A 2 -3.63 4.37 -10.66
C SER A 2 -2.60 4.79 -9.62
N LYS A 3 -2.55 6.09 -9.30
CA LYS A 3 -1.66 6.64 -8.28
C LYS A 3 -2.50 7.19 -7.12
N ILE A 4 -2.12 6.82 -5.92
CA ILE A 4 -2.70 7.27 -4.66
C ILE A 4 -1.60 7.99 -3.90
N SER A 5 -1.90 9.13 -3.27
CA SER A 5 -0.94 9.87 -2.46
C SER A 5 -1.60 10.27 -1.15
N VAL A 6 -0.98 9.87 -0.04
CA VAL A 6 -1.51 10.08 1.30
C VAL A 6 -0.41 10.71 2.16
N ASN A 7 -0.79 11.75 2.90
CA ASN A 7 0.11 12.34 3.90
C ASN A 7 0.15 11.42 5.12
N TYR A 8 1.34 10.96 5.47
CA TYR A 8 1.60 10.06 6.58
C TYR A 8 2.63 10.70 7.51
N GLU A 9 2.11 11.36 8.54
CA GLU A 9 2.90 12.15 9.51
C GLU A 9 3.69 11.29 10.51
N LYS A 10 3.54 9.97 10.47
CA LYS A 10 4.25 9.01 11.32
C LYS A 10 5.54 8.51 10.65
N SER A 11 6.43 7.90 11.43
CA SER A 11 7.71 7.35 10.97
C SER A 11 7.53 6.24 9.92
N PHE A 12 8.38 6.24 8.90
CA PHE A 12 8.40 5.24 7.82
C PHE A 12 8.53 3.80 8.33
N ASP A 13 9.32 3.56 9.37
CA ASP A 13 9.49 2.21 9.95
C ASP A 13 8.15 1.61 10.40
N LYS A 14 7.31 2.40 11.08
CA LYS A 14 5.97 1.95 11.52
C LYS A 14 5.04 1.66 10.34
N LEU A 15 5.19 2.40 9.24
CA LEU A 15 4.42 2.18 8.02
C LEU A 15 4.77 0.84 7.38
N ILE A 16 6.07 0.56 7.26
CA ILE A 16 6.56 -0.69 6.67
C ILE A 16 6.20 -1.88 7.53
N GLU A 17 6.38 -1.79 8.85
CA GLU A 17 6.01 -2.86 9.77
C GLU A 17 4.51 -3.20 9.65
N LYS A 18 3.66 -2.18 9.60
CA LYS A 18 2.21 -2.35 9.37
C LYS A 18 1.89 -2.97 8.01
N LEU A 19 2.52 -2.49 6.94
CA LEU A 19 2.32 -3.05 5.59
C LEU A 19 2.78 -4.50 5.53
N GLN A 20 3.92 -4.84 6.14
CA GLN A 20 4.41 -6.21 6.24
C GLN A 20 3.43 -7.10 7.00
N LEU A 21 2.87 -6.63 8.12
CA LEU A 21 1.87 -7.38 8.89
C LEU A 21 0.60 -7.64 8.08
N LEU A 22 0.07 -6.62 7.39
CA LEU A 22 -1.08 -6.78 6.50
C LEU A 22 -0.82 -7.80 5.40
N LEU A 23 0.34 -7.70 4.74
CA LEU A 23 0.70 -8.56 3.63
C LEU A 23 0.93 -10.00 4.07
N LYS A 24 1.53 -10.20 5.24
CA LYS A 24 1.74 -11.53 5.82
C LYS A 24 0.42 -12.26 6.08
N ASN A 25 -0.65 -11.53 6.38
CA ASN A 25 -1.98 -12.12 6.58
C ASN A 25 -2.69 -12.49 5.26
N GLU A 26 -2.31 -11.87 4.14
CA GLU A 26 -2.96 -11.99 2.82
C GLU A 26 -2.09 -12.74 1.79
N ASP A 27 -1.20 -13.63 2.25
CA ASP A 27 -0.23 -14.36 1.40
C ASP A 27 0.55 -13.43 0.44
N GLY A 28 0.87 -12.22 0.94
CA GLY A 28 1.48 -11.14 0.20
C GLY A 28 2.96 -10.96 0.48
N HIS A 29 3.68 -10.41 -0.48
CA HIS A 29 5.09 -10.08 -0.40
C HIS A 29 5.30 -8.57 -0.51
N LEU A 30 6.11 -8.02 0.41
CA LEU A 30 6.61 -6.64 0.37
C LEU A 30 8.12 -6.65 0.18
N THR A 31 8.61 -5.91 -0.79
CA THR A 31 10.02 -5.55 -0.92
C THR A 31 10.17 -4.09 -0.55
N CYS A 32 11.11 -3.76 0.35
CA CYS A 32 11.41 -2.38 0.76
C CYS A 32 12.90 -2.12 0.58
N ILE A 33 13.25 -1.03 -0.12
CA ILE A 33 14.62 -0.54 -0.31
C ILE A 33 14.63 0.98 -0.07
N ASN A 34 15.27 1.43 1.01
CA ASN A 34 15.63 2.83 1.26
C ASN A 34 14.50 3.89 1.16
N ASN A 35 13.22 3.51 1.36
CA ASN A 35 12.00 4.35 1.28
C ASN A 35 11.13 4.15 0.03
N MET A 36 11.47 3.19 -0.83
CA MET A 36 10.61 2.76 -1.92
C MET A 36 10.50 1.24 -1.93
N GLY A 37 9.47 0.72 -2.57
CA GLY A 37 9.29 -0.70 -2.60
C GLY A 37 8.19 -1.18 -3.52
N ASN A 38 8.06 -2.49 -3.59
CA ASN A 38 7.08 -3.19 -4.41
C ASN A 38 6.25 -4.05 -3.47
N PHE A 39 4.95 -4.13 -3.72
CA PHE A 39 4.07 -5.05 -3.03
C PHE A 39 3.33 -5.91 -4.03
N ASN A 40 3.10 -7.16 -3.64
CA ASN A 40 2.24 -8.09 -4.34
C ASN A 40 1.39 -8.81 -3.31
N VAL A 41 0.08 -8.76 -3.47
CA VAL A 41 -0.90 -9.32 -2.53
C VAL A 41 -1.81 -10.22 -3.32
N ASN A 42 -1.93 -11.47 -2.88
CA ASN A 42 -2.84 -12.42 -3.47
C ASN A 42 -4.04 -12.57 -2.53
N SER A 43 -4.99 -11.65 -2.67
CA SER A 43 -6.21 -11.67 -1.86
C SER A 43 -7.25 -12.63 -2.49
N PRO A 44 -8.19 -13.20 -1.73
CA PRO A 44 -9.31 -13.97 -2.29
C PRO A 44 -10.14 -13.18 -3.31
N ILE A 45 -10.16 -11.85 -3.16
CA ILE A 45 -10.80 -10.91 -4.09
C ILE A 45 -9.87 -10.49 -5.26
N GLY A 46 -8.76 -11.21 -5.48
CA GLY A 46 -7.86 -11.02 -6.61
C GLY A 46 -6.51 -10.41 -6.26
N VAL A 47 -5.69 -10.23 -7.30
CA VAL A 47 -4.27 -9.86 -7.17
C VAL A 47 -4.10 -8.34 -7.17
N PHE A 48 -3.45 -7.83 -6.13
CA PHE A 48 -3.00 -6.44 -6.06
C PHE A 48 -1.49 -6.40 -6.19
N LYS A 49 -0.98 -5.69 -7.19
CA LYS A 49 0.45 -5.48 -7.39
C LYS A 49 0.71 -4.01 -7.58
N GLY A 50 1.74 -3.51 -6.94
CA GLY A 50 2.10 -2.11 -7.07
C GLY A 50 3.45 -1.78 -6.49
N THR A 51 3.75 -0.50 -6.55
CA THR A 51 4.94 0.09 -5.94
C THR A 51 4.52 1.21 -5.00
N TYR A 52 5.33 1.47 -3.98
CA TYR A 52 5.15 2.62 -3.11
C TYR A 52 6.45 3.39 -2.97
N VAL A 53 6.34 4.67 -2.72
CA VAL A 53 7.45 5.58 -2.46
C VAL A 53 7.05 6.47 -1.30
N TYR A 54 7.87 6.51 -0.26
CA TYR A 54 7.72 7.42 0.86
C TYR A 54 8.76 8.53 0.76
N LYS A 55 8.29 9.78 0.64
CA LYS A 55 9.16 10.95 0.56
C LYS A 55 8.46 12.15 1.20
N ASN A 56 9.19 12.90 2.03
CA ASN A 56 8.69 14.12 2.67
C ASN A 56 7.35 13.90 3.39
N ASN A 57 7.24 12.83 4.19
CA ASN A 57 6.01 12.44 4.88
C ASN A 57 4.82 12.10 3.97
N ILE A 58 5.02 11.94 2.67
CA ILE A 58 3.97 11.54 1.73
C ILE A 58 4.28 10.13 1.24
N ILE A 59 3.34 9.20 1.42
CA ILE A 59 3.37 7.90 0.76
C ILE A 59 2.60 8.00 -0.57
N SER A 60 3.32 7.74 -1.66
CA SER A 60 2.76 7.58 -3.00
C SER A 60 2.68 6.10 -3.33
N ILE A 61 1.48 5.58 -3.59
CA ILE A 61 1.23 4.20 -3.98
C ILE A 61 0.80 4.18 -5.44
N ASN A 62 1.55 3.45 -6.27
CA ASN A 62 1.20 3.16 -7.65
C ASN A 62 0.68 1.72 -7.74
N LEU A 63 -0.55 1.57 -8.19
CA LEU A 63 -1.15 0.26 -8.46
C LEU A 63 -0.91 -0.10 -9.93
N ASP A 64 -0.02 -1.07 -10.14
CA ASP A 64 0.29 -1.67 -11.44
C ASP A 64 -0.79 -2.68 -11.84
N LYS A 65 -1.23 -3.52 -10.89
CA LYS A 65 -2.29 -4.50 -11.06
C LYS A 65 -3.28 -4.36 -9.92
N LYS A 66 -4.56 -4.31 -10.26
CA LYS A 66 -5.66 -4.40 -9.31
C LYS A 66 -6.80 -5.19 -9.94
N PRO A 67 -7.67 -5.82 -9.16
CA PRO A 67 -8.90 -6.41 -9.68
C PRO A 67 -9.75 -5.32 -10.37
N PHE A 68 -10.33 -5.64 -11.53
CA PHE A 68 -11.10 -4.66 -12.32
C PHE A 68 -12.37 -4.18 -11.59
N PHE A 69 -12.97 -5.03 -10.77
CA PHE A 69 -14.17 -4.73 -9.99
C PHE A 69 -13.91 -3.86 -8.75
N ILE A 70 -12.66 -3.75 -8.29
CA ILE A 70 -12.31 -2.88 -7.17
C ILE A 70 -11.99 -1.49 -7.71
N SER A 71 -12.75 -0.47 -7.29
CA SER A 71 -12.46 0.90 -7.67
C SER A 71 -11.20 1.42 -6.97
N THR A 72 -10.41 2.22 -7.67
CA THR A 72 -9.22 2.89 -7.07
C THR A 72 -9.61 3.72 -5.85
N ARG A 73 -10.81 4.33 -5.88
CA ARG A 73 -11.35 5.13 -4.78
C ARG A 73 -11.57 4.30 -3.50
N LEU A 74 -12.04 3.06 -3.62
CA LEU A 74 -12.19 2.16 -2.46
C LEU A 74 -10.82 1.82 -1.85
N ILE A 75 -9.83 1.48 -2.69
CA ILE A 75 -8.47 1.17 -2.22
C ILE A 75 -7.86 2.39 -1.53
N GLU A 76 -8.01 3.58 -2.13
CA GLU A 76 -7.55 4.82 -1.52
C GLU A 76 -8.20 5.08 -0.18
N ASN A 77 -9.51 4.83 -0.07
CA ASN A 77 -10.24 5.05 1.18
C ASN A 77 -9.77 4.08 2.26
N GLU A 78 -9.61 2.79 1.94
CA GLU A 78 -9.08 1.79 2.88
C GLU A 78 -7.64 2.08 3.31
N VAL A 79 -6.78 2.48 2.36
CA VAL A 79 -5.40 2.90 2.67
C VAL A 79 -5.42 4.11 3.61
N LYS A 80 -6.20 5.16 3.29
CA LYS A 80 -6.33 6.33 4.16
C LYS A 80 -6.84 5.95 5.54
N LYS A 81 -7.87 5.10 5.60
CA LYS A 81 -8.45 4.60 6.83
C LYS A 81 -7.41 3.90 7.71
N TYR A 82 -6.71 2.94 7.12
CA TYR A 82 -5.70 2.14 7.81
C TYR A 82 -4.49 2.97 8.27
N LEU A 83 -4.11 3.98 7.49
CA LEU A 83 -2.95 4.83 7.78
C LEU A 83 -3.24 6.00 8.73
N LEU A 84 -4.46 6.57 8.69
CA LEU A 84 -4.83 7.74 9.48
C LEU A 84 -5.56 7.37 10.78
N GLU A 85 -6.40 6.33 10.78
CA GLU A 85 -7.17 5.94 11.98
C GLU A 85 -6.40 5.04 12.96
N ASN A 86 -5.24 4.48 12.56
CA ASN A 86 -4.36 3.65 13.42
C ASN A 86 -2.95 4.21 13.49
#